data_AF-A0A523IJV1-F1
#
_entry.id   AF-A0A523IJV1-F1
#
_cell.length_a   1.000
_cell.length_b   1.000
_cell.length_c   1.000
_cell.angle_alpha   90.00
_cell.angle_beta   90.00
_cell.angle_gamma   90.00
#
_symmetry.space_group_name_H-M   'P 1'
#
loop_
_entity.id
_entity.type
_entity.pdbx_description
1 polymer ?
#
loop_
_entity_poly.entity_id
_entity_poly.type
_entity_poly.pdbx_seq_one_letter_code
_entity_poly.pdbx_strand_id
1 'polypeptide(L)'
;MNKLVISLFSMMLISLSLIAFAGDDPSIQGKPRVESQEAMTSHITGNTYDGKYVIYDAVDGKLLKLDFKSLHTGIVKKGDFYVSCADFADNKGNLYDIDFLVGEKDEQFSVIQALVHSVNGNKRKYDVEN
;
A
#
# COMPACT_ATOMS: atom_id res chain seq x y z
N MET A 1 35.62 -51.40 6.28
CA MET A 1 35.64 -50.15 7.07
C MET A 1 35.17 -49.02 6.16
N ASN A 2 34.15 -48.30 6.62
CA ASN A 2 33.14 -47.62 5.81
C ASN A 2 33.67 -46.43 4.99
N LYS A 3 33.22 -46.35 3.72
CA LYS A 3 33.30 -45.13 2.91
C LYS A 3 32.19 -44.19 3.36
N LEU A 4 32.60 -43.00 3.80
CA LEU A 4 31.75 -41.92 4.29
C LEU A 4 30.88 -41.39 3.14
N VAL A 5 29.56 -41.56 3.25
CA VAL A 5 28.59 -40.94 2.33
C VAL A 5 28.27 -39.55 2.85
N ILE A 6 28.78 -38.52 2.17
CA ILE A 6 28.41 -37.12 2.45
C ILE A 6 27.06 -36.88 1.78
N SER A 7 25.99 -36.93 2.56
CA SER A 7 24.64 -36.56 2.10
C SER A 7 24.55 -35.03 2.04
N LEU A 8 24.39 -34.47 0.83
CA LEU A 8 24.04 -33.08 0.63
C LEU A 8 22.62 -32.84 1.17
N PHE A 9 22.53 -32.22 2.33
CA PHE A 9 21.27 -31.68 2.82
C PHE A 9 20.97 -30.41 2.01
N SER A 10 20.20 -30.56 0.93
CA SER A 10 19.67 -29.42 0.17
C SER A 10 18.68 -28.68 1.06
N MET A 11 19.15 -27.61 1.70
CA MET A 11 18.33 -26.75 2.56
C MET A 11 17.41 -25.93 1.65
N MET A 12 16.21 -26.47 1.43
CA MET A 12 15.11 -25.79 0.75
C MET A 12 14.71 -24.58 1.60
N LEU A 13 15.26 -23.41 1.26
CA LEU A 13 14.88 -22.11 1.81
C LEU A 13 13.43 -21.85 1.38
N ILE A 14 12.49 -22.22 2.25
CA ILE A 14 11.11 -21.74 2.16
C ILE A 14 11.19 -20.24 2.41
N SER A 15 11.12 -19.45 1.33
CA SER A 15 10.95 -18.01 1.42
C SER A 15 9.58 -17.75 2.04
N LEU A 16 9.55 -17.58 3.37
CA LEU A 16 8.40 -17.05 4.08
C LEU A 16 8.21 -15.63 3.54
N SER A 17 7.30 -15.47 2.57
CA SER A 17 6.75 -14.18 2.23
C SER A 17 6.06 -13.67 3.48
N LEU A 18 6.70 -12.72 4.17
CA LEU A 18 6.08 -11.97 5.25
C LEU A 18 4.88 -11.26 4.63
N ILE A 19 3.68 -11.82 4.82
CA ILE A 19 2.44 -11.14 4.51
C ILE A 19 2.38 -9.96 5.48
N ALA A 20 2.78 -8.79 5.00
CA ALA A 20 2.62 -7.55 5.74
C ALA A 20 1.12 -7.25 5.78
N PHE A 21 0.49 -7.52 6.91
CA PHE A 21 -0.87 -7.05 7.13
C PHE A 21 -0.81 -5.51 7.25
N ALA A 22 -1.58 -4.82 6.40
CA ALA A 22 -1.92 -3.43 6.65
C ALA A 22 -2.55 -3.35 8.05
N GLY A 23 -2.21 -2.32 8.82
CA GLY A 23 -2.84 -2.09 10.12
C GLY A 23 -4.35 -1.92 9.94
N ASP A 24 -5.12 -2.41 10.91
CA ASP A 24 -6.56 -2.17 10.96
C ASP A 24 -6.94 -1.84 12.41
N ASP A 25 -7.39 -0.61 12.62
CA ASP A 25 -7.84 -0.12 13.90
C ASP A 25 -9.33 -0.47 14.08
N PRO A 26 -9.67 -1.39 15.00
CA PRO A 26 -11.05 -1.83 15.20
C PRO A 26 -11.94 -0.75 15.82
N SER A 27 -11.38 0.35 16.35
CA SER A 27 -12.17 1.47 16.86
C SER A 27 -12.72 2.37 15.75
N ILE A 28 -12.13 2.33 14.55
CA ILE A 28 -12.60 3.09 13.38
C ILE A 28 -13.74 2.29 12.74
N GLN A 29 -14.98 2.68 13.04
CA GLN A 29 -16.19 1.99 12.60
C GLN A 29 -17.22 2.98 12.04
N GLY A 30 -18.26 2.48 11.37
CA GLY A 30 -19.36 3.29 10.87
C GLY A 30 -18.93 4.30 9.80
N LYS A 31 -19.47 5.52 9.88
CA LYS A 31 -19.31 6.58 8.86
C LYS A 31 -17.83 6.82 8.48
N PRO A 32 -16.87 7.06 9.41
CA PRO A 32 -15.48 7.27 9.03
C PRO A 32 -14.86 6.14 8.21
N ARG A 33 -15.19 4.88 8.50
CA ARG A 33 -14.66 3.73 7.75
C ARG A 33 -15.24 3.68 6.33
N VAL A 34 -16.55 3.81 6.22
CA VAL A 34 -17.26 3.75 4.93
C VAL A 34 -16.83 4.90 4.03
N GLU A 35 -16.94 6.12 4.53
CA GLU A 35 -16.65 7.33 3.75
C GLU A 35 -15.17 7.44 3.37
N SER A 36 -14.24 6.96 4.22
CA SER A 36 -12.82 6.90 3.84
C SER A 36 -12.57 5.92 2.70
N GLN A 37 -13.18 4.73 2.74
CA GLN A 37 -13.06 3.73 1.66
C GLN A 37 -13.69 4.22 0.36
N GLU A 38 -14.83 4.90 0.44
CA GLU A 38 -15.46 5.55 -0.70
C GLU A 38 -14.59 6.67 -1.26
N ALA A 39 -14.07 7.57 -0.43
CA ALA A 39 -13.17 8.64 -0.85
C ALA A 39 -11.91 8.11 -1.55
N MET A 40 -11.30 7.05 -1.01
CA MET A 40 -10.15 6.38 -1.62
C MET A 40 -10.51 5.73 -2.96
N THR A 41 -11.65 5.04 -3.04
CA THR A 41 -12.12 4.42 -4.29
C THR A 41 -12.40 5.46 -5.37
N SER A 42 -13.08 6.56 -5.02
CA SER A 42 -13.33 7.69 -5.91
C SER A 42 -12.03 8.36 -6.36
N HIS A 43 -11.06 8.52 -5.47
CA HIS A 43 -9.76 9.07 -5.83
C HIS A 43 -8.98 8.16 -6.78
N ILE A 44 -8.89 6.85 -6.50
CA ILE A 44 -8.18 5.88 -7.34
C ILE A 44 -8.78 5.81 -8.74
N THR A 45 -10.10 5.84 -8.85
CA THR A 45 -10.81 5.77 -10.15
C THR A 45 -10.79 7.11 -10.90
N GLY A 46 -10.83 8.23 -10.17
CA GLY A 46 -10.83 9.58 -10.75
C GLY A 46 -9.44 10.10 -11.14
N ASN A 47 -8.39 9.73 -10.40
CA ASN A 47 -7.02 10.22 -10.64
C ASN A 47 -6.26 9.33 -11.64
N THR A 48 -6.81 9.23 -12.85
CA THR A 48 -6.30 8.35 -13.90
C THR A 48 -5.97 9.09 -15.20
N TYR A 49 -5.02 8.55 -15.96
CA TYR A 49 -4.69 8.95 -17.33
C TYR A 49 -4.46 7.70 -18.17
N ASP A 50 -5.16 7.58 -19.30
CA ASP A 50 -5.20 6.36 -20.12
C ASP A 50 -5.57 5.10 -19.32
N GLY A 51 -6.51 5.22 -18.38
CA GLY A 51 -6.97 4.11 -17.55
C GLY A 51 -5.98 3.63 -16.48
N LYS A 52 -4.86 4.33 -16.31
CA LYS A 52 -3.86 4.03 -15.26
C LYS A 52 -3.88 5.11 -14.18
N TYR A 53 -3.73 4.69 -12.93
CA TYR A 53 -3.59 5.60 -11.80
C TYR A 53 -2.28 6.40 -11.91
N VAL A 54 -2.32 7.71 -11.67
CA VAL A 54 -1.17 8.60 -11.83
C VAL A 54 -0.76 9.21 -10.50
N ILE A 55 0.53 9.10 -10.18
CA ILE A 55 1.08 9.69 -8.95
C ILE A 55 2.52 10.15 -9.18
N TYR A 56 2.88 11.31 -8.61
CA TYR A 56 4.27 11.73 -8.56
C TYR A 56 4.98 11.05 -7.38
N ASP A 57 5.98 10.24 -7.70
CA ASP A 57 6.88 9.65 -6.74
C ASP A 57 7.97 10.65 -6.39
N ALA A 58 7.84 11.29 -5.22
CA ALA A 58 8.78 12.30 -4.76
C ALA A 58 10.17 11.75 -4.36
N VAL A 59 10.28 10.44 -4.07
CA VAL A 59 11.56 9.82 -3.69
C VAL A 59 12.40 9.57 -4.93
N ASP A 60 11.80 9.02 -5.98
CA ASP A 60 12.49 8.72 -7.24
C ASP A 60 12.42 9.89 -8.24
N GLY A 61 11.62 10.92 -7.95
CA GLY A 61 11.45 12.09 -8.80
C GLY A 61 10.73 11.83 -10.13
N LYS A 62 9.81 10.86 -10.18
CA LYS A 62 9.15 10.42 -11.43
C LYS A 62 7.63 10.40 -11.33
N LEU A 63 6.97 10.64 -12.46
CA LEU A 63 5.53 10.42 -12.59
C LEU A 63 5.28 8.94 -12.92
N LEU A 64 4.57 8.25 -12.04
CA LEU A 64 4.17 6.86 -12.20
C LEU A 64 2.82 6.76 -12.90
N LYS A 65 2.66 5.73 -13.73
CA LYS A 65 1.37 5.27 -14.29
C LYS A 65 1.19 3.81 -13.90
N LEU A 66 0.20 3.54 -13.07
CA LEU A 66 0.08 2.27 -12.37
C LEU A 66 -1.26 1.59 -12.65
N ASP A 67 -1.22 0.27 -12.73
CA ASP A 67 -2.40 -0.59 -12.76
C ASP A 67 -2.84 -0.88 -11.33
N PHE A 68 -4.04 -0.46 -10.98
CA PHE A 68 -4.67 -0.77 -9.69
C PHE A 68 -4.88 -2.28 -9.54
N LYS A 69 -4.62 -2.81 -8.35
CA LYS A 69 -4.83 -4.22 -8.01
C LYS A 69 -5.91 -4.38 -6.94
N SER A 70 -5.73 -3.74 -5.79
CA SER A 70 -6.63 -3.88 -4.65
C SER A 70 -6.47 -2.73 -3.67
N LEU A 71 -7.59 -2.23 -3.13
CA LEU A 71 -7.61 -1.37 -1.96
C LEU A 71 -7.82 -2.24 -0.72
N HIS A 72 -6.99 -2.09 0.30
CA HIS A 72 -7.13 -2.87 1.53
C HIS A 72 -8.27 -2.29 2.37
N THR A 73 -9.00 -3.16 3.07
CA THR A 73 -10.10 -2.71 3.94
C THR A 73 -9.62 -2.20 5.29
N GLY A 74 -8.37 -2.51 5.65
CA GLY A 74 -7.74 -2.06 6.90
C GLY A 74 -7.59 -0.55 6.92
N ILE A 75 -7.99 0.09 8.01
CA ILE A 75 -7.86 1.54 8.19
C ILE A 75 -7.20 1.79 9.53
N VAL A 76 -6.20 2.67 9.53
CA VAL A 76 -5.61 3.22 10.75
C VAL A 76 -5.78 4.73 10.77
N LYS A 77 -5.54 5.35 11.93
CA LYS A 77 -5.44 6.80 12.05
C LYS A 77 -3.97 7.19 12.25
N LYS A 78 -3.51 8.17 11.47
CA LYS A 78 -2.17 8.77 11.58
C LYS A 78 -2.32 10.28 11.70
N GLY A 79 -2.14 10.82 12.90
CA GLY A 79 -2.53 12.20 13.23
C GLY A 79 -4.03 12.43 13.00
N ASP A 80 -4.35 13.42 12.17
CA ASP A 80 -5.74 13.75 11.81
C ASP A 80 -6.30 12.95 10.63
N PHE A 81 -5.48 12.11 9.99
CA PHE A 81 -5.84 11.43 8.74
C PHE A 81 -6.21 9.96 8.97
N TYR A 82 -7.24 9.51 8.26
CA TYR A 82 -7.50 8.08 8.07
C TYR A 82 -6.61 7.57 6.94
N VAL A 83 -5.96 6.42 7.15
CA VAL A 83 -4.98 5.88 6.20
C VAL A 83 -5.30 4.44 5.88
N SER A 84 -5.31 4.12 4.59
CA SER A 84 -5.28 2.75 4.07
C SER A 84 -4.32 2.64 2.89
N CYS A 85 -3.83 1.43 2.67
CA CYS A 85 -2.91 1.10 1.60
C CYS A 85 -3.66 0.45 0.43
N ALA A 86 -3.22 0.70 -0.79
CA ALA A 86 -3.64 -0.05 -1.95
C ALA A 86 -2.45 -0.56 -2.76
N ASP A 87 -2.64 -1.72 -3.37
CA ASP A 87 -1.68 -2.41 -4.20
C ASP A 87 -1.80 -1.94 -5.65
N PHE A 88 -0.64 -1.68 -6.25
CA PHE A 88 -0.49 -1.26 -7.64
C PHE A 88 0.65 -2.01 -8.32
N ALA A 89 0.65 -2.01 -9.65
CA ALA A 89 1.81 -2.46 -10.42
C ALA A 89 2.13 -1.54 -11.60
N ASP A 90 3.40 -1.45 -11.99
CA ASP A 90 3.78 -0.84 -13.27
C ASP A 90 3.83 -1.87 -14.41
N ASN A 91 4.08 -1.38 -15.63
CA ASN A 91 4.17 -2.21 -16.83
C ASN A 91 5.38 -3.15 -16.88
N LYS A 92 6.33 -3.02 -15.94
CA LYS A 92 7.50 -3.90 -15.80
C LYS A 92 7.27 -4.96 -14.72
N GLY A 93 6.12 -4.94 -14.05
CA GLY A 93 5.77 -5.86 -12.97
C GLY A 93 6.32 -5.44 -11.61
N ASN A 94 6.84 -4.22 -11.45
CA ASN A 94 7.17 -3.73 -10.11
C ASN A 94 5.88 -3.47 -9.34
N LEU A 95 5.86 -3.87 -8.08
CA LEU A 95 4.74 -3.68 -7.17
C LEU A 95 4.94 -2.40 -6.35
N TYR A 96 3.86 -1.67 -6.16
CA TYR A 96 3.83 -0.43 -5.40
C TYR A 96 2.71 -0.49 -4.37
N ASP A 97 3.05 -0.19 -3.14
CA ASP A 97 2.09 0.03 -2.07
C ASP A 97 1.89 1.54 -1.93
N ILE A 98 0.66 2.01 -2.06
CA ILE A 98 0.33 3.45 -1.96
C ILE A 98 -0.58 3.67 -0.76
N ASP A 99 -0.13 4.50 0.17
CA ASP A 99 -0.92 5.00 1.28
C ASP A 99 -1.75 6.19 0.82
N PHE A 100 -3.05 6.16 1.15
CA PHE A 100 -3.97 7.26 0.92
C PHE A 100 -4.33 7.91 2.26
N LEU A 101 -4.07 9.21 2.39
CA LEU A 101 -4.41 10.01 3.56
C LEU A 101 -5.74 10.71 3.30
N VAL A 102 -6.77 10.27 4.02
CA VAL A 102 -8.11 10.85 3.96
C VAL A 102 -8.28 11.84 5.10
N GLY A 103 -8.61 13.08 4.74
CA GLY A 103 -9.03 14.12 5.69
C GLY A 103 -10.54 14.21 5.74
N GLU A 104 -11.06 14.57 6.91
CA GLU A 104 -12.47 14.89 7.13
C GLU A 104 -12.62 16.39 7.37
N LYS A 105 -13.55 17.04 6.65
CA LYS A 105 -13.94 18.42 6.90
C LYS A 105 -15.43 18.61 6.61
N ASP A 106 -16.16 19.22 7.53
CA ASP A 106 -17.60 19.48 7.39
C ASP A 106 -18.38 18.21 7.00
N GLU A 107 -18.03 17.09 7.64
CA GLU A 107 -18.54 15.74 7.39
C GLU A 107 -18.26 15.15 5.99
N GLN A 108 -17.38 15.77 5.21
CA GLN A 108 -16.94 15.28 3.89
C GLN A 108 -15.54 14.68 3.98
N PHE A 109 -15.39 13.50 3.39
CA PHE A 109 -14.15 12.74 3.37
C PHE A 109 -13.50 12.85 1.99
N SER A 110 -12.21 13.18 1.96
CA SER A 110 -11.47 13.28 0.70
C SER A 110 -10.01 12.88 0.89
N VAL A 111 -9.45 12.24 -0.13
CA VAL A 111 -8.00 11.99 -0.18
C VAL A 111 -7.29 13.32 -0.33
N ILE A 112 -6.49 13.69 0.66
CA ILE A 112 -5.66 14.89 0.66
C ILE A 112 -4.33 14.62 -0.02
N GLN A 113 -3.78 13.41 0.20
CA GLN A 113 -2.48 13.02 -0.31
C GLN A 113 -2.43 11.50 -0.54
N ALA A 114 -1.73 11.10 -1.59
CA ALA A 114 -1.31 9.72 -1.80
C ALA A 114 0.22 9.65 -1.75
N LEU A 115 0.78 8.61 -1.12
CA LEU A 115 2.22 8.47 -0.89
C LEU A 115 2.67 7.05 -1.23
N VAL A 116 3.79 6.92 -1.95
CA VAL A 116 4.38 5.60 -2.21
C VAL A 116 5.00 5.06 -0.92
N HIS A 117 4.32 4.10 -0.29
CA HIS A 117 4.73 3.44 0.95
C HIS A 117 5.86 2.43 0.72
N SER A 118 5.75 1.62 -0.34
CA SER A 118 6.73 0.58 -0.64
C SER A 118 6.88 0.35 -2.14
N VAL A 119 8.08 -0.09 -2.56
CA VAL A 119 8.33 -0.57 -3.93
C VAL A 119 8.98 -1.94 -3.87
N ASN A 120 8.32 -2.94 -4.45
CA ASN A 120 8.74 -4.34 -4.41
C ASN A 120 9.00 -4.83 -2.96
N GLY A 121 8.14 -4.43 -2.01
CA GLY A 121 8.26 -4.76 -0.59
C GLY A 121 9.31 -3.96 0.19
N ASN A 122 10.08 -3.09 -0.48
CA ASN A 122 11.03 -2.20 0.19
C ASN A 122 10.29 -0.96 0.67
N LYS A 123 10.05 -0.89 1.98
CA LYS A 123 9.39 0.24 2.62
C LYS A 123 10.22 1.52 2.48
N ARG A 124 9.54 2.62 2.19
CA ARG A 124 10.10 3.96 2.16
C ARG A 124 9.77 4.66 3.46
N LYS A 125 10.72 5.45 3.96
CA LYS A 125 10.47 6.33 5.09
C LYS A 125 9.74 7.57 4.59
N TYR A 126 8.61 7.90 5.22
CA TYR A 126 7.94 9.18 5.07
C TYR A 126 7.30 9.55 6.41
N ASP A 127 7.31 10.84 6.72
CA ASP A 127 6.93 11.34 8.04
C ASP A 127 5.40 11.59 8.08
N VAL A 128 4.64 10.55 8.39
CA VAL A 128 3.18 10.65 8.67
C VAL A 128 2.81 10.12 10.06
N GLU A 129 3.75 9.56 10.82
CA GLU A 129 3.49 8.83 12.08
C GLU A 129 3.72 9.67 13.34
N ASN A 130 3.69 11.00 13.24
CA ASN A 130 3.93 11.90 14.39
C ASN A 130 2.86 11.78 15.48
#